data_AF-A0A8S3J4X2-F1
#
_entry.id   AF-A0A8S3J4X2-F1
#
_cell.length_a   1.000
_cell.length_b   1.000
_cell.length_c   1.000
_cell.angle_alpha   90.00
_cell.angle_beta   90.00
_cell.angle_gamma   90.00
#
_symmetry.space_group_name_H-M   'P 1'
#
loop_
_entity.id
_entity.type
_entity.pdbx_description
1 polymer ?
#
loop_
_entity_poly.entity_id
_entity_poly.type
_entity_poly.pdbx_seq_one_letter_code
_entity_poly.pdbx_strand_id
1 'polypeptide(L)'
;MPRLQNYCNSKWKNIRQWYTNKLFPKADLNRVLLQCFKSAWLYAFLHDGLKFPVNYQRLRSASLVNNNDVQWTLGAILYKTRFLPLRF
;
A
#
# COMPACT_ATOMS: atom_id res chain seq x y z
N MET A 1 -12.26 -3.73 10.81
CA MET A 1 -11.08 -4.29 10.09
C MET A 1 -10.29 -5.19 11.06
N PRO A 2 -10.69 -6.46 11.22
CA PRO A 2 -10.27 -7.29 12.38
C PRO A 2 -8.77 -7.60 12.43
N ARG A 3 -8.10 -7.80 11.28
CA ARG A 3 -6.65 -8.04 11.25
C ARG A 3 -5.84 -6.86 11.79
N LEU A 4 -6.24 -5.62 11.46
CA LEU A 4 -5.58 -4.42 11.95
C LEU A 4 -5.73 -4.29 13.47
N GLN A 5 -6.96 -4.51 13.98
CA GLN A 5 -7.25 -4.49 15.42
C GLN A 5 -6.39 -5.50 16.19
N ASN A 6 -6.30 -6.74 15.70
CA ASN A 6 -5.47 -7.78 16.33
C ASN A 6 -3.98 -7.40 16.35
N TYR A 7 -3.48 -6.79 15.27
CA TYR A 7 -2.09 -6.33 15.20
C TYR A 7 -1.83 -5.18 16.17
N CYS A 8 -2.68 -4.14 16.17
CA CYS A 8 -2.54 -2.97 17.04
C CYS A 8 -2.70 -3.30 18.53
N ASN A 9 -3.54 -4.28 18.88
CA ASN A 9 -3.75 -4.72 20.26
C ASN A 9 -2.65 -5.67 20.76
N SER A 10 -1.74 -6.11 19.89
CA SER A 10 -0.63 -6.98 20.28
C SER A 10 0.46 -6.20 20.99
N LYS A 11 1.02 -6.76 22.07
CA LYS A 11 2.15 -6.15 22.77
C LYS A 11 3.37 -6.06 21.85
N TRP A 12 4.11 -4.95 21.91
CA TRP A 12 5.33 -4.75 21.11
C TRP A 12 6.34 -5.90 21.26
N LYS A 13 6.47 -6.47 22.47
CA LYS A 13 7.32 -7.65 22.73
C LYS A 13 6.99 -8.82 21.79
N ASN A 14 5.70 -9.11 21.58
CA ASN A 14 5.24 -10.19 20.71
C ASN A 14 5.53 -9.86 19.24
N ILE A 15 5.23 -8.63 18.83
CA ILE A 15 5.46 -8.16 17.45
C ILE A 15 6.95 -8.22 17.10
N ARG A 16 7.82 -7.79 18.02
CA ARG A 16 9.27 -7.87 17.88
C ARG A 16 9.74 -9.31 17.76
N GLN A 17 9.20 -10.22 18.58
CA GLN A 17 9.50 -11.65 18.47
C GLN A 17 9.08 -12.23 17.12
N TRP A 18 7.90 -11.88 16.61
CA TRP A 18 7.46 -12.31 15.28
C TRP A 18 8.39 -11.80 14.17
N TYR A 19 8.84 -10.55 14.28
CA TYR A 19 9.84 -9.98 13.38
C TYR A 19 11.17 -10.74 13.43
N THR A 20 11.70 -11.00 14.64
CA THR A 20 12.94 -11.78 14.82
C THR A 20 12.81 -13.20 14.28
N ASN A 21 11.62 -13.80 14.40
CA ASN A 21 11.30 -15.11 13.83
C ASN A 21 11.04 -15.08 12.30
N LYS A 22 11.30 -13.94 11.64
CA LYS A 22 11.13 -13.75 10.19
C LYS A 22 9.71 -14.01 9.67
N LEU A 23 8.67 -13.79 10.49
CA LEU A 23 7.27 -13.87 10.02
C LEU A 23 6.91 -12.79 8.98
N PHE A 24 7.71 -11.72 8.88
CA PHE A 24 7.49 -10.61 7.95
C PHE A 24 8.66 -10.47 6.96
N PRO A 25 8.81 -11.39 5.98
CA PRO A 25 10.02 -11.49 5.15
C PRO A 25 10.32 -10.27 4.27
N LYS A 26 9.30 -9.44 3.99
CA LYS A 26 9.42 -8.22 3.16
C LYS A 26 9.34 -6.92 3.97
N ALA A 27 9.31 -7.00 5.30
CA ALA A 27 9.18 -5.84 6.16
C ALA A 27 10.51 -5.59 6.88
N ASP A 28 10.94 -4.33 6.92
CA ASP A 28 11.98 -3.87 7.84
C ASP A 28 11.37 -3.49 9.19
N LEU A 29 12.22 -3.16 10.17
CA LEU A 29 11.76 -2.79 11.51
C LEU A 29 10.84 -1.56 11.49
N ASN A 30 11.12 -0.58 10.63
CA ASN A 30 10.29 0.62 10.50
C ASN A 30 8.90 0.30 9.95
N ARG A 31 8.81 -0.61 8.97
CA ARG A 31 7.53 -1.12 8.46
C ARG A 31 6.70 -1.72 9.57
N VAL A 32 7.30 -2.56 10.42
CA VAL A 32 6.63 -3.21 11.55
C VAL A 32 6.18 -2.16 12.57
N LEU A 33 7.06 -1.26 13.00
CA LEU A 33 6.75 -0.25 14.01
C LEU A 33 5.62 0.69 13.59
N LEU A 34 5.59 1.12 12.33
CA LEU A 34 4.60 2.06 11.81
C LEU A 34 3.34 1.39 11.24
N GLN A 35 3.27 0.06 11.25
CA GLN A 35 2.20 -0.68 10.56
C GLN A 35 0.80 -0.31 11.09
N CYS A 36 0.64 -0.22 12.41
CA CYS A 36 -0.65 0.12 13.03
C CYS A 36 -1.11 1.52 12.59
N PHE A 37 -0.24 2.52 12.76
CA PHE A 37 -0.52 3.91 12.38
C PHE A 37 -0.81 4.04 10.88
N LYS A 38 0.09 3.55 10.01
CA LYS A 38 -0.06 3.68 8.55
C LYS A 38 -1.33 3.01 8.04
N SER A 39 -1.71 1.88 8.62
CA SER A 39 -2.94 1.17 8.23
C SER A 39 -4.21 1.89 8.72
N ALA A 40 -4.20 2.41 9.95
CA ALA A 40 -5.31 3.19 10.49
C ALA A 40 -5.50 4.50 9.72
N TRP A 41 -4.40 5.20 9.43
CA TRP A 41 -4.40 6.39 8.60
C TRP A 41 -4.92 6.10 7.19
N LEU A 42 -4.46 5.02 6.54
CA LEU A 42 -4.96 4.64 5.21
C LEU A 42 -6.46 4.36 5.22
N TYR A 43 -6.96 3.69 6.27
CA TYR A 43 -8.39 3.41 6.42
C TYR A 43 -9.21 4.71 6.53
N ALA A 44 -8.82 5.62 7.42
CA ALA A 44 -9.48 6.92 7.57
C ALA A 44 -9.36 7.78 6.31
N PHE A 45 -8.18 7.81 5.69
CA PHE A 45 -7.95 8.52 4.44
C PHE A 45 -8.87 8.03 3.32
N LEU A 46 -9.05 6.71 3.17
CA LEU A 46 -9.93 6.16 2.15
C LEU A 46 -11.42 6.42 2.44
N HIS A 47 -11.88 6.09 3.65
CA HIS A 47 -13.32 6.10 3.95
C HIS A 47 -13.84 7.47 4.41
N ASP A 48 -13.07 8.18 5.23
CA ASP A 48 -13.48 9.49 5.75
C ASP A 48 -13.00 10.62 4.84
N GLY A 49 -11.79 10.49 4.28
CA GLY A 49 -11.21 11.48 3.35
C GLY A 49 -11.80 11.38 1.95
N LEU A 50 -11.50 10.28 1.25
CA LEU A 50 -11.92 10.05 -0.14
C LEU A 50 -13.35 9.51 -0.28
N LYS A 51 -14.06 9.32 0.83
CA LYS A 51 -15.46 8.85 0.87
C LYS A 51 -15.69 7.50 0.15
N PHE A 52 -14.69 6.62 0.15
CA PHE A 52 -14.88 5.26 -0.37
C PHE A 52 -15.89 4.50 0.50
N PRO A 53 -16.88 3.80 -0.09
CA PRO A 53 -17.76 2.93 0.68
C PRO A 53 -16.96 1.85 1.42
N VAL A 54 -17.31 1.61 2.69
CA VAL A 54 -16.60 0.61 3.52
C VAL A 54 -16.71 -0.81 2.94
N ASN A 55 -17.78 -1.09 2.20
CA ASN A 55 -18.04 -2.36 1.51
C ASN A 55 -17.59 -2.37 0.04
N TYR A 56 -16.75 -1.43 -0.40
CA TYR A 56 -16.32 -1.36 -1.80
C TYR A 56 -15.37 -2.50 -2.17
N GLN A 57 -15.86 -3.45 -2.98
CA GLN A 57 -15.13 -4.68 -3.32
C GLN A 57 -14.15 -4.56 -4.51
N ARG A 58 -14.21 -3.45 -5.25
CA ARG A 58 -13.39 -3.26 -6.47
C ARG A 58 -12.05 -2.57 -6.22
N LEU A 59 -11.74 -2.20 -4.98
CA LEU A 59 -10.43 -1.65 -4.63
C LEU A 59 -9.38 -2.76 -4.58
N ARG A 60 -8.30 -2.61 -5.35
CA ARG A 60 -7.18 -3.56 -5.37
C ARG A 60 -5.88 -2.81 -5.10
N SER A 61 -5.12 -3.26 -4.11
CA SER A 61 -3.76 -2.78 -3.87
C SER A 61 -2.82 -3.48 -4.84
N ALA A 62 -2.07 -2.72 -5.64
CA ALA A 62 -1.10 -3.25 -6.57
C ALA A 62 0.20 -2.44 -6.50
N SER A 63 1.34 -3.13 -6.44
CA SER A 63 2.67 -2.52 -6.61
C SER A 63 3.20 -2.73 -8.03
N LEU A 64 2.74 -3.81 -8.69
CA LEU A 64 3.11 -4.23 -10.03
C LEU A 64 1.85 -4.45 -10.87
N VAL A 65 1.90 -4.12 -12.15
CA VAL A 65 0.89 -4.47 -13.16
C VAL A 65 1.61 -5.13 -14.32
N ASN A 66 1.20 -6.35 -14.70
CA ASN A 66 1.87 -7.17 -15.72
C ASN A 66 3.38 -7.31 -15.48
N ASN A 67 3.77 -7.56 -14.22
CA ASN A 67 5.16 -7.62 -13.75
C ASN A 67 6.00 -6.34 -13.93
N ASN A 68 5.36 -5.22 -14.27
CA ASN A 68 6.03 -3.92 -14.38
C ASN A 68 5.65 -3.03 -13.21
N ASP A 69 6.60 -2.23 -12.74
CA ASP A 69 6.35 -1.22 -11.73
C ASP A 69 5.38 -0.17 -12.25
N VAL A 70 4.40 0.19 -11.41
CA VAL A 70 3.47 1.27 -11.73
C VAL A 70 4.19 2.60 -11.47
N GLN A 71 4.73 3.19 -12.53
CA GLN A 71 5.47 4.46 -12.49
C GLN A 71 4.70 5.56 -13.23
N TRP A 72 4.45 6.68 -12.54
CA TRP A 72 3.78 7.84 -13.16
C TRP A 72 4.65 8.48 -14.26
N THR A 73 5.97 8.31 -14.18
CA THR A 73 6.93 8.82 -15.17
C THR A 73 6.72 8.23 -16.55
N LEU A 74 6.30 6.96 -16.63
CA LEU A 74 5.94 6.30 -17.90
C LEU A 74 4.73 7.00 -18.55
N GLY A 75 3.71 7.34 -17.76
CA GLY A 75 2.58 8.12 -18.26
C GLY A 75 2.99 9.51 -18.73
N ALA A 76 3.92 10.16 -18.03
CA ALA A 76 4.42 11.47 -18.40
C ALA A 76 5.16 11.46 -19.74
N ILE A 77 6.05 10.48 -19.99
CA ILE A 77 6.76 10.40 -21.27
C ILE A 77 5.79 10.12 -22.41
N LEU A 78 4.86 9.16 -22.25
CA LEU A 78 3.83 8.87 -23.24
C LEU A 78 3.00 10.11 -23.59
N TYR A 79 2.63 10.91 -22.57
CA TYR A 79 1.91 12.15 -22.80
C TYR A 79 2.73 13.18 -23.58
N LYS A 80 4.03 13.32 -23.27
CA LYS A 80 4.93 14.26 -23.96
C LYS A 80 5.23 13.81 -25.40
N THR A 81 5.29 12.52 -25.67
CA THR A 81 5.61 11.95 -26.99
C THR A 81 4.39 11.61 -27.84
N ARG A 82 3.17 11.88 -27.36
CA ARG A 82 1.91 11.49 -28.03
C ARG A 82 1.73 11.93 -29.48
N PHE A 83 2.47 12.94 -29.93
CA PHE A 83 2.40 13.45 -31.31
C PHE A 83 3.59 13.04 -32.19
N LEU A 84 4.58 12.31 -31.66
CA LEU A 84 5.66 11.77 -32.49
C LEU A 84 5.14 10.88 -33.63
N PRO A 85 4.12 10.01 -33.43
CA PRO A 85 3.60 9.17 -34.50
C PRO A 85 2.92 9.94 -35.64
N LEU A 86 2.51 11.19 -35.43
CA LEU A 86 1.84 12.01 -36.45
C LEU A 86 2.82 12.72 -37.39
N ARG A 87 4.13 12.60 -37.14
CA ARG A 87 5.18 13.23 -37.97
C ARG A 87 5.72 12.30 -39.07
N PHE A 88 5.20 11.09 -39.17
CA PHE A 88 5.51 10.09 -40.19
C PHE A 88 4.29 9.81 -41.06
#